data_AF-A0A7S3IEN5-F1
#
_entry.id   AF-A0A7S3IEN5-F1
#
_cell.length_a   1.000
_cell.length_b   1.000
_cell.length_c   1.000
_cell.angle_alpha   90.00
_cell.angle_beta   90.00
_cell.angle_gamma   90.00
#
_symmetry.space_group_name_H-M   'P 1'
#
loop_
_entity.id
_entity.type
_entity.pdbx_description
1 polymer ?
#
loop_
_entity_poly.entity_id
_entity_poly.type
_entity_poly.pdbx_seq_one_letter_code
_entity_poly.pdbx_strand_id
1 'polypeptide(L)'
;NNIIMDSLDNEPMPSPDARVYFWSTFAISKFAPKEKDDLTPSQESERTADSREFYVPKYKEDIHYFLCSCGYMIGFGNFISFPNLVFQHGGAAFLVPYGIAVVSVALPMLILETAWGQLITCRLNQKFAIIHPRLWSLAPAMACLTGLTSTFYSSFFPWFFSYFFSSFRTPFPWAIDNGEGAWNPDYFMEDVLEVSSNISEPIRLIPSLLILMLLSFLCFWLPLRNGLRTASEVVYYTVPLPFFLLALLIIKGFTLPGAMEGIKLLFSPDWSKLFKFEVWEAAFSQ
;
A
#
# COMPACT_ATOMS: atom_id res chain seq x y z
N ASN A 1 -32.16 11.37 29.59
CA ASN A 1 -31.17 10.97 30.61
C ASN A 1 -31.82 10.01 31.59
N ASN A 2 -31.23 8.81 31.73
CA ASN A 2 -31.46 7.77 32.76
C ASN A 2 -32.37 6.55 32.45
N ILE A 3 -32.38 5.98 31.24
CA ILE A 3 -33.01 4.63 31.05
C ILE A 3 -32.08 3.62 30.32
N ILE A 4 -30.90 4.00 29.80
CA ILE A 4 -30.08 3.09 28.97
C ILE A 4 -28.87 2.48 29.72
N MET A 5 -28.64 2.84 30.99
CA MET A 5 -27.45 2.36 31.73
C MET A 5 -27.64 1.03 32.48
N ASP A 6 -28.86 0.50 32.63
CA ASP A 6 -29.12 -0.65 33.53
C ASP A 6 -29.08 -2.03 32.86
N SER A 7 -28.88 -2.14 31.54
CA SER A 7 -28.99 -3.44 30.84
C SER A 7 -27.67 -4.07 30.39
N LEU A 8 -26.51 -3.51 30.74
CA LEU A 8 -25.19 -4.01 30.29
C LEU A 8 -24.41 -4.81 31.35
N ASP A 9 -24.93 -4.98 32.56
CA ASP A 9 -24.15 -5.51 33.70
C ASP A 9 -24.22 -7.03 33.92
N ASN A 10 -24.83 -7.83 33.03
CA ASN A 10 -25.16 -9.24 33.36
C ASN A 10 -24.65 -10.34 32.43
N GLU A 11 -23.61 -10.13 31.61
CA GLU A 11 -22.91 -11.25 30.97
C GLU A 11 -21.47 -11.43 31.49
N PRO A 12 -21.11 -12.60 32.05
CA PRO A 12 -19.76 -12.85 32.55
C PRO A 12 -18.77 -12.98 31.38
N MET A 13 -17.71 -12.17 31.39
CA MET A 13 -16.57 -12.33 30.47
C MET A 13 -15.91 -13.72 30.66
N PRO A 14 -15.63 -14.48 29.59
CA PRO A 14 -14.89 -15.72 29.69
C PRO A 14 -13.40 -15.47 30.01
N SER A 15 -12.79 -16.41 30.74
CA SER A 15 -11.43 -16.34 31.31
C SER A 15 -10.30 -16.26 30.28
N PRO A 16 -9.11 -15.72 30.64
CA PRO A 16 -8.09 -15.29 29.70
C PRO A 16 -7.13 -16.42 29.29
N ASP A 17 -7.44 -17.14 28.22
CA ASP A 17 -6.47 -18.00 27.53
C ASP A 17 -5.91 -17.30 26.27
N ALA A 18 -4.77 -16.62 26.43
CA ALA A 18 -4.12 -15.80 25.40
C ALA A 18 -3.67 -16.56 24.14
N ARG A 19 -3.63 -17.91 24.17
CA ARG A 19 -3.16 -18.73 23.04
C ARG A 19 -4.20 -18.91 21.92
N VAL A 20 -5.49 -18.68 22.20
CA VAL A 20 -6.55 -18.82 21.20
C VAL A 20 -6.69 -17.54 20.35
N TYR A 21 -6.27 -16.38 20.87
CA TYR A 21 -6.47 -15.09 20.23
C TYR A 21 -5.62 -14.84 18.97
N PHE A 22 -4.43 -15.44 18.88
CA PHE A 22 -3.55 -15.23 17.72
C PHE A 22 -4.18 -15.74 16.41
N TRP A 23 -4.85 -16.89 16.46
CA TRP A 23 -5.57 -17.44 15.30
C TRP A 23 -7.03 -16.99 15.23
N SER A 24 -7.65 -16.62 16.36
CA SER A 24 -9.03 -16.12 16.36
C SER A 24 -9.17 -14.68 15.90
N THR A 25 -8.08 -13.90 15.76
CA THR A 25 -8.12 -12.54 15.19
C THR A 25 -8.68 -12.56 13.76
N PHE A 26 -8.44 -13.63 13.00
CA PHE A 26 -9.05 -13.87 11.69
C PHE A 26 -10.49 -14.44 11.75
N ALA A 27 -10.96 -14.86 12.93
CA ALA A 27 -12.26 -15.50 13.15
C ALA A 27 -13.26 -14.64 13.96
N ILE A 28 -12.93 -13.38 14.27
CA ILE A 28 -13.81 -12.48 15.04
C ILE A 28 -15.15 -12.23 14.33
N SER A 29 -15.24 -12.45 13.01
CA SER A 29 -16.51 -12.40 12.27
C SER A 29 -17.57 -13.40 12.76
N LYS A 30 -17.16 -14.49 13.45
CA LYS A 30 -18.09 -15.48 14.06
C LYS A 30 -18.69 -15.03 15.39
N PHE A 31 -18.12 -14.02 16.05
CA PHE A 31 -18.56 -13.53 17.36
C PHE A 31 -19.41 -12.26 17.27
N ALA A 32 -19.75 -11.80 16.06
CA ALA A 32 -20.79 -10.80 15.88
C ALA A 32 -22.11 -11.36 16.43
N PRO A 33 -22.82 -10.64 17.32
CA PRO A 33 -24.06 -11.12 17.91
C PRO A 33 -25.07 -11.40 16.78
N LYS A 34 -25.52 -12.66 16.67
CA LYS A 34 -26.71 -12.99 15.88
C LYS A 34 -27.91 -12.55 16.71
N GLU A 35 -28.44 -11.37 16.40
CA GLU A 35 -29.66 -10.87 17.03
C GLU A 35 -30.85 -11.76 16.66
N LYS A 36 -31.70 -12.05 17.65
CA LYS A 36 -32.97 -12.78 17.47
C LYS A 36 -34.00 -11.86 16.81
N ASP A 37 -34.60 -12.34 15.73
CA ASP A 37 -35.68 -11.68 14.99
C ASP A 37 -37.00 -11.82 15.75
N ASP A 38 -37.33 -10.85 16.61
CA ASP A 38 -38.70 -10.62 17.10
C ASP A 38 -38.84 -9.13 17.50
N LEU A 39 -39.10 -8.24 16.53
CA LEU A 39 -39.32 -6.81 16.76
C LEU A 39 -40.64 -6.33 16.14
N THR A 40 -41.28 -5.36 16.80
CA THR A 40 -42.57 -4.78 16.38
C THR A 40 -42.39 -3.75 15.24
N PRO A 41 -43.43 -3.51 14.40
CA PRO A 41 -43.29 -2.69 13.19
C PRO A 41 -42.86 -1.22 13.43
N SER A 42 -43.17 -0.67 14.61
CA SER A 42 -42.73 0.67 15.02
C SER A 42 -41.25 0.72 15.36
N GLN A 43 -40.72 -0.33 16.01
CA GLN A 43 -39.29 -0.47 16.30
C GLN A 43 -38.48 -0.76 15.05
N GLU A 44 -39.06 -1.42 14.06
CA GLU A 44 -38.45 -1.68 12.76
C GLU A 44 -38.33 -0.40 11.89
N SER A 45 -39.31 0.51 12.01
CA SER A 45 -39.28 1.84 11.38
C SER A 45 -38.22 2.78 11.99
N GLU A 46 -38.07 2.77 13.32
CA GLU A 46 -36.98 3.50 14.00
C GLU A 46 -35.61 2.87 13.73
N ARG A 47 -35.49 1.53 13.69
CA ARG A 47 -34.27 0.83 13.24
C ARG A 47 -33.93 1.17 11.80
N THR A 48 -34.90 1.22 10.89
CA THR A 48 -34.65 1.57 9.48
C THR A 48 -34.41 3.06 9.24
N ALA A 49 -34.67 3.93 10.22
CA ALA A 49 -34.24 5.32 10.21
C ALA A 49 -32.81 5.49 10.78
N ASP A 50 -32.47 4.76 11.85
CA ASP A 50 -31.14 4.78 12.51
C ASP A 50 -30.07 4.00 11.71
N SER A 51 -30.45 2.88 11.08
CA SER A 51 -29.57 2.09 10.20
C SER A 51 -29.24 2.77 8.86
N ARG A 52 -29.88 3.91 8.54
CA ARG A 52 -29.46 4.75 7.40
C ARG A 52 -28.16 5.52 7.68
N GLU A 53 -27.68 5.57 8.93
CA GLU A 53 -26.58 6.47 9.30
C GLU A 53 -25.17 5.89 9.15
N PHE A 54 -24.98 4.57 9.00
CA PHE A 54 -23.64 3.99 8.79
C PHE A 54 -23.63 2.62 8.09
N TYR A 55 -23.73 2.60 6.75
CA TYR A 55 -23.40 1.40 5.96
C TYR A 55 -21.87 1.24 5.86
N VAL A 56 -21.30 0.26 6.58
CA VAL A 56 -19.90 -0.14 6.38
C VAL A 56 -19.82 -1.03 5.15
N PRO A 57 -19.13 -0.61 4.07
CA PRO A 57 -18.97 -1.47 2.91
C PRO A 57 -18.14 -2.70 3.29
N LYS A 58 -18.69 -3.88 3.04
CA LYS A 58 -18.00 -5.16 3.25
C LYS A 58 -17.33 -5.63 1.97
N TYR A 59 -16.20 -6.33 2.11
CA TYR A 59 -15.59 -7.08 1.02
C TYR A 59 -16.50 -8.24 0.60
N LYS A 60 -16.41 -8.64 -0.67
CA LYS A 60 -17.17 -9.77 -1.19
C LYS A 60 -16.70 -11.10 -0.58
N GLU A 61 -15.38 -11.25 -0.46
CA GLU A 61 -14.69 -12.45 0.05
C GLU A 61 -13.44 -12.01 0.82
N ASP A 62 -12.96 -12.86 1.73
CA ASP A 62 -11.79 -12.57 2.57
C ASP A 62 -10.51 -12.41 1.74
N ILE A 63 -10.42 -13.07 0.59
CA ILE A 63 -9.28 -12.95 -0.33
C ILE A 63 -9.14 -11.54 -0.89
N HIS A 64 -10.25 -10.83 -1.12
CA HIS A 64 -10.21 -9.44 -1.58
C HIS A 64 -9.60 -8.53 -0.50
N TYR A 65 -9.94 -8.75 0.77
CA TYR A 65 -9.32 -8.02 1.87
C TYR A 65 -7.83 -8.31 1.96
N PHE A 66 -7.44 -9.58 1.95
CA PHE A 66 -6.04 -10.00 2.01
C PHE A 66 -5.20 -9.40 0.86
N LEU A 67 -5.69 -9.51 -0.38
CA LEU A 67 -5.00 -8.95 -1.54
C LEU A 67 -4.92 -7.42 -1.52
N CYS A 68 -5.95 -6.72 -1.04
CA CYS A 68 -5.89 -5.28 -0.82
C CYS A 68 -4.82 -4.90 0.21
N SER A 69 -4.74 -5.62 1.33
CA SER A 69 -3.70 -5.39 2.35
C SER A 69 -2.30 -5.68 1.80
N CYS A 70 -2.09 -6.79 1.09
CA CYS A 70 -0.80 -7.07 0.45
C CYS A 70 -0.45 -6.01 -0.60
N GLY A 71 -1.40 -5.62 -1.44
CA GLY A 71 -1.20 -4.58 -2.46
C GLY A 71 -0.83 -3.22 -1.87
N TYR A 72 -1.31 -2.90 -0.66
CA TYR A 72 -0.90 -1.70 0.07
C TYR A 72 0.55 -1.79 0.59
N MET A 73 0.99 -2.98 1.01
CA MET A 73 2.36 -3.20 1.51
C MET A 73 3.41 -3.22 0.39
N ILE A 74 2.99 -3.53 -0.85
CA ILE A 74 3.90 -3.69 -1.98
C ILE A 74 3.89 -2.40 -2.81
N GLY A 75 4.93 -1.58 -2.62
CA GLY A 75 5.11 -0.34 -3.36
C GLY A 75 6.23 -0.39 -4.40
N PHE A 76 6.28 0.63 -5.25
CA PHE A 76 7.39 0.88 -6.17
C PHE A 76 8.76 0.94 -5.47
N GLY A 77 8.79 1.44 -4.23
CA GLY A 77 9.99 1.50 -3.41
C GLY A 77 10.65 0.14 -3.18
N ASN A 78 9.88 -0.95 -3.12
CA ASN A 78 10.43 -2.30 -2.92
C ASN A 78 11.22 -2.79 -4.16
N PHE A 79 10.89 -2.28 -5.36
CA PHE A 79 11.54 -2.70 -6.60
C PHE A 79 12.85 -1.96 -6.86
N ILE A 80 12.93 -0.67 -6.50
CA ILE A 80 14.10 0.17 -6.80
C ILE A 80 14.93 0.46 -5.55
N SER A 81 14.29 0.88 -4.46
CA SER A 81 15.03 1.32 -3.27
C SER A 81 15.69 0.13 -2.59
N PHE A 82 14.94 -0.95 -2.34
CA PHE A 82 15.45 -2.07 -1.54
C PHE A 82 16.75 -2.70 -2.09
N PRO A 83 16.86 -3.09 -3.39
CA PRO A 83 18.12 -3.62 -3.92
C PRO A 83 19.27 -2.63 -3.83
N ASN A 84 19.00 -1.33 -4.03
CA ASN A 84 20.00 -0.28 -3.91
C ASN A 84 20.50 -0.12 -2.47
N LEU A 85 19.60 -0.16 -1.48
CA LEU A 85 19.96 -0.13 -0.05
C LEU A 85 20.81 -1.35 0.33
N VAL A 86 20.39 -2.56 -0.07
CA VAL A 86 21.14 -3.79 0.16
C VAL A 86 22.56 -3.66 -0.41
N PHE A 87 22.69 -3.15 -1.65
CA PHE A 87 23.99 -2.97 -2.28
C PHE A 87 24.89 -1.96 -1.54
N GLN A 88 24.34 -0.80 -1.15
CA GLN A 88 25.12 0.24 -0.46
C GLN A 88 25.55 -0.17 0.95
N HIS A 89 24.68 -0.88 1.69
CA HIS A 89 24.85 -1.17 3.12
C HIS A 89 25.43 -2.56 3.45
N GLY A 90 26.07 -3.23 2.48
CA GLY A 90 26.88 -4.44 2.76
C GLY A 90 26.31 -5.76 2.21
N GLY A 91 25.50 -5.67 1.16
CA GLY A 91 24.94 -6.82 0.46
C GLY A 91 24.06 -7.64 1.39
N ALA A 92 24.24 -8.96 1.37
CA ALA A 92 23.49 -9.89 2.21
C ALA A 92 23.55 -9.59 3.72
N ALA A 93 24.59 -8.90 4.22
CA ALA A 93 24.66 -8.55 5.64
C ALA A 93 23.50 -7.63 6.07
N PHE A 94 23.04 -6.72 5.20
CA PHE A 94 21.92 -5.82 5.45
C PHE A 94 20.58 -6.54 5.71
N LEU A 95 20.43 -7.77 5.23
CA LEU A 95 19.21 -8.56 5.43
C LEU A 95 18.98 -8.94 6.89
N VAL A 96 20.03 -9.00 7.71
CA VAL A 96 19.93 -9.30 9.14
C VAL A 96 19.24 -8.17 9.92
N PRO A 97 19.74 -6.91 9.93
CA PRO A 97 19.07 -5.81 10.60
C PRO A 97 17.68 -5.54 10.02
N TYR A 98 17.50 -5.69 8.69
CA TYR A 98 16.19 -5.58 8.06
C TYR A 98 15.20 -6.63 8.59
N GLY A 99 15.60 -7.90 8.66
CA GLY A 99 14.76 -8.96 9.22
C GLY A 99 14.39 -8.72 10.69
N ILE A 100 15.33 -8.18 11.48
CA ILE A 100 15.06 -7.78 12.87
C ILE A 100 14.04 -6.64 12.91
N ALA A 101 14.18 -5.61 12.09
CA ALA A 101 13.25 -4.49 12.02
C ALA A 101 11.82 -4.95 11.64
N VAL A 102 11.71 -5.88 10.67
CA VAL A 102 10.42 -6.45 10.27
C VAL A 102 9.74 -7.19 11.42
N VAL A 103 10.45 -8.06 12.11
CA VAL A 103 9.86 -8.88 13.20
C VAL A 103 9.59 -8.05 14.45
N SER A 104 10.47 -7.10 14.78
CA SER A 104 10.37 -6.34 16.03
C SER A 104 9.45 -5.12 15.95
N VAL A 105 9.32 -4.49 14.78
CA VAL A 105 8.54 -3.24 14.61
C VAL A 105 7.42 -3.42 13.59
N ALA A 106 7.73 -3.84 12.36
CA ALA A 106 6.74 -3.82 11.28
C ALA A 106 5.58 -4.78 11.53
N LEU A 107 5.88 -6.03 11.89
CA LEU A 107 4.85 -7.06 12.13
C LEU A 107 3.96 -6.71 13.34
N PRO A 108 4.49 -6.33 14.52
CA PRO A 108 3.66 -5.88 15.64
C PRO A 108 2.79 -4.67 15.29
N MET A 109 3.33 -3.67 14.58
CA MET A 109 2.58 -2.48 14.18
C MET A 109 1.44 -2.82 13.21
N LEU A 110 1.70 -3.68 12.22
CA LEU A 110 0.67 -4.14 11.27
C LEU A 110 -0.46 -4.90 11.98
N ILE A 111 -0.12 -5.80 12.90
CA ILE A 111 -1.11 -6.55 13.68
C ILE A 111 -1.92 -5.60 14.57
N LEU A 112 -1.26 -4.64 15.22
CA LEU A 112 -1.93 -3.65 16.07
C LEU A 112 -2.91 -2.80 15.26
N GLU A 113 -2.49 -2.28 14.11
CA GLU A 113 -3.32 -1.44 13.25
C GLU A 113 -4.53 -2.21 12.68
N THR A 114 -4.30 -3.44 12.22
CA THR A 114 -5.38 -4.27 11.68
C THR A 114 -6.37 -4.71 12.76
N ALA A 115 -5.88 -5.15 13.94
CA ALA A 115 -6.72 -5.53 15.07
C ALA A 115 -7.53 -4.33 15.58
N TRP A 116 -6.89 -3.18 15.77
CA TRP A 116 -7.57 -1.95 16.19
C TRP A 116 -8.61 -1.49 15.15
N GLY A 117 -8.27 -1.62 13.87
CA GLY A 117 -9.15 -1.35 12.74
C GLY A 117 -10.42 -2.20 12.74
N GLN A 118 -10.30 -3.49 13.09
CA GLN A 118 -11.40 -4.46 13.12
C GLN A 118 -12.24 -4.37 14.40
N LEU A 119 -11.62 -4.10 15.55
CA LEU A 119 -12.31 -3.99 16.84
C LEU A 119 -13.21 -2.75 16.91
N ILE A 120 -12.73 -1.61 16.39
CA ILE A 120 -13.49 -0.36 16.39
C ILE A 120 -14.05 -0.11 15.01
N THR A 121 -15.32 -0.44 14.79
CA THR A 121 -16.00 -0.27 13.50
C THR A 121 -16.66 1.11 13.35
N CYS A 122 -15.93 2.19 13.65
CA CYS A 122 -16.41 3.57 13.44
C CYS A 122 -15.47 4.37 12.52
N ARG A 123 -15.83 5.62 12.20
CA ARG A 123 -15.01 6.48 11.31
C ARG A 123 -13.66 6.80 11.99
N LEU A 124 -12.60 6.98 11.22
CA LEU A 124 -11.24 7.19 11.75
C LEU A 124 -11.17 8.33 12.80
N ASN A 125 -11.84 9.46 12.56
CA ASN A 125 -11.90 10.58 13.52
C ASN A 125 -12.53 10.16 14.86
N GLN A 126 -13.58 9.33 14.81
CA GLN A 126 -14.27 8.82 15.98
C GLN A 126 -13.40 7.79 16.71
N LYS A 127 -12.64 6.96 15.99
CA LYS A 127 -11.71 5.98 16.59
C LYS A 127 -10.70 6.66 17.52
N PHE A 128 -10.09 7.75 17.09
CA PHE A 128 -9.14 8.50 17.92
C PHE A 128 -9.82 9.28 19.05
N ALA A 129 -11.04 9.78 18.82
CA ALA A 129 -11.80 10.48 19.86
C ALA A 129 -12.22 9.56 21.01
N ILE A 130 -12.43 8.26 20.77
CA ILE A 130 -12.72 7.24 21.80
C ILE A 130 -11.52 7.09 22.75
N ILE A 131 -10.28 7.15 22.24
CA ILE A 131 -9.07 7.06 23.07
C ILE A 131 -8.96 8.33 23.94
N HIS A 132 -8.98 9.49 23.30
CA HIS A 132 -8.93 10.76 24.01
C HIS A 132 -9.55 11.89 23.15
N PRO A 133 -10.41 12.77 23.71
CA PRO A 133 -11.10 13.81 22.95
C PRO A 133 -10.19 14.76 22.17
N ARG A 134 -8.95 15.00 22.62
CA ARG A 134 -7.97 15.85 21.90
C ARG A 134 -7.31 15.17 20.69
N LEU A 135 -7.36 13.85 20.57
CA LEU A 135 -6.73 13.11 19.46
C LEU A 135 -7.58 13.09 18.18
N TRP A 136 -8.76 13.73 18.20
CA TRP A 136 -9.65 13.82 17.03
C TRP A 136 -8.96 14.42 15.79
N SER A 137 -7.97 15.32 15.99
CA SER A 137 -7.22 16.01 14.94
C SER A 137 -6.20 15.13 14.23
N LEU A 138 -5.88 13.95 14.77
CA LEU A 138 -4.93 13.03 14.14
C LEU A 138 -5.46 12.50 12.81
N ALA A 139 -6.75 12.25 12.71
CA ALA A 139 -7.35 11.73 11.49
C ALA A 139 -7.32 12.71 10.29
N PRO A 140 -7.69 14.01 10.42
CA PRO A 140 -7.50 14.95 9.32
C PRO A 140 -6.01 15.19 9.00
N ALA A 141 -5.10 15.10 9.97
CA ALA A 141 -3.66 15.17 9.71
C ALA A 141 -3.18 13.97 8.87
N MET A 142 -3.62 12.75 9.20
CA MET A 142 -3.34 11.56 8.40
C MET A 142 -3.93 11.67 6.98
N ALA A 143 -5.15 12.20 6.84
CA ALA A 143 -5.74 12.42 5.53
C ALA A 143 -4.96 13.43 4.67
N CYS A 144 -4.43 14.49 5.30
CA CYS A 144 -3.55 15.46 4.63
C CYS A 144 -2.25 14.81 4.15
N LEU A 145 -1.60 14.03 5.01
CA LEU A 145 -0.37 13.32 4.65
C LEU A 145 -0.62 12.33 3.50
N THR A 146 -1.68 11.51 3.59
CA THR A 146 -2.07 10.60 2.51
C THR A 146 -2.37 11.36 1.22
N GLY A 147 -2.98 12.54 1.29
CA GLY A 147 -3.21 13.42 0.13
C GLY A 147 -1.91 13.87 -0.53
N LEU A 148 -0.95 14.37 0.26
CA LEU A 148 0.36 14.80 -0.24
C LEU A 148 1.13 13.64 -0.90
N THR A 149 1.16 12.49 -0.22
CA THR A 149 1.78 11.27 -0.75
C THR A 149 1.08 10.80 -2.02
N SER A 150 -0.24 10.88 -2.10
CA SER A 150 -1.01 10.51 -3.30
C SER A 150 -0.68 11.43 -4.48
N THR A 151 -0.54 12.75 -4.26
CA THR A 151 -0.12 13.69 -5.31
C THR A 151 1.28 13.36 -5.83
N PHE A 152 2.23 13.09 -4.92
CA PHE A 152 3.58 12.67 -5.31
C PHE A 152 3.55 11.39 -6.14
N TYR A 153 2.89 10.33 -5.67
CA TYR A 153 2.83 9.06 -6.40
C TYR A 153 2.05 9.13 -7.72
N SER A 154 1.05 10.01 -7.82
CA SER A 154 0.30 10.20 -9.07
C SER A 154 1.18 10.70 -10.21
N SER A 155 2.29 11.36 -9.91
CA SER A 155 3.22 11.92 -10.90
C SER A 155 4.00 10.86 -11.67
N PHE A 156 4.13 9.64 -11.15
CA PHE A 156 4.82 8.55 -11.84
C PHE A 156 3.99 7.94 -12.99
N PHE A 157 2.66 7.94 -12.89
CA PHE A 157 1.80 7.29 -13.88
C PHE A 157 1.88 7.91 -15.28
N PRO A 158 1.93 9.24 -15.45
CA PRO A 158 2.22 9.85 -16.76
C PRO A 158 3.52 9.33 -17.37
N TRP A 159 4.58 9.19 -16.58
CA TRP A 159 5.86 8.67 -17.07
C TRP A 159 5.73 7.21 -17.51
N PHE A 160 5.08 6.36 -16.71
CA PHE A 160 4.83 4.97 -17.10
C PHE A 160 3.99 4.85 -18.37
N PHE A 161 2.93 5.64 -18.52
CA PHE A 161 2.14 5.63 -19.73
C PHE A 161 2.93 6.13 -20.94
N SER A 162 3.80 7.14 -20.77
CA SER A 162 4.67 7.61 -21.84
C SER A 162 5.58 6.48 -22.35
N TYR A 163 6.26 5.78 -21.45
CA TYR A 163 7.08 4.62 -21.82
C TYR A 163 6.27 3.45 -22.39
N PHE A 164 5.07 3.19 -21.84
CA PHE A 164 4.17 2.16 -22.34
C PHE A 164 3.74 2.43 -23.79
N PHE A 165 3.30 3.65 -24.11
CA PHE A 165 2.91 4.00 -25.48
C PHE A 165 4.10 4.08 -26.43
N SER A 166 5.25 4.59 -25.95
CA SER A 166 6.48 4.62 -26.73
C SER A 166 7.03 3.21 -27.02
N SER A 167 6.70 2.20 -26.22
CA SER A 167 7.08 0.79 -26.45
C SER A 167 6.46 0.18 -27.70
N PHE A 168 5.39 0.76 -28.24
CA PHE A 168 4.77 0.30 -29.50
C PHE A 168 5.49 0.82 -30.75
N ARG A 169 6.50 1.69 -30.60
CA ARG A 169 7.28 2.23 -31.72
C ARG A 169 8.53 1.37 -31.97
N THR A 170 8.84 1.13 -33.23
CA THR A 170 10.08 0.49 -33.68
C THR A 170 10.80 1.43 -34.65
N PRO A 171 12.08 1.80 -34.43
CA PRO A 171 12.94 1.45 -33.28
C PRO A 171 12.45 2.09 -31.96
N PHE A 172 12.93 1.57 -30.82
CA PHE A 172 12.59 2.12 -29.51
C PHE A 172 13.18 3.54 -29.35
N PRO A 173 12.41 4.54 -28.89
CA PRO A 173 12.90 5.92 -28.79
C PRO A 173 14.11 6.11 -27.85
N TRP A 174 14.25 5.26 -26.84
CA TRP A 174 15.36 5.29 -25.89
C TRP A 174 16.52 4.36 -26.27
N ALA A 175 16.47 3.69 -27.43
CA ALA A 175 17.58 2.86 -27.88
C ALA A 175 18.66 3.70 -28.57
N ILE A 176 19.92 3.50 -28.20
CA ILE A 176 21.07 4.11 -28.87
C ILE A 176 21.32 3.35 -30.18
N ASP A 177 21.77 4.05 -31.24
CA ASP A 177 22.16 3.48 -32.54
C ASP A 177 21.10 2.56 -33.19
N ASN A 178 19.97 3.14 -33.62
CA ASN A 178 18.92 2.44 -34.40
C ASN A 178 18.39 1.12 -33.80
N GLY A 179 18.49 0.91 -32.47
CA GLY A 179 17.92 -0.25 -31.78
C GLY A 179 18.91 -1.22 -31.14
N GLU A 180 20.22 -0.95 -31.19
CA GLU A 180 21.24 -1.89 -30.67
C GLU A 180 21.78 -1.53 -29.28
N GLY A 181 21.65 -0.28 -28.84
CA GLY A 181 22.18 0.19 -27.56
C GLY A 181 21.24 0.04 -26.37
N ALA A 182 21.83 -0.08 -25.18
CA ALA A 182 21.17 -0.52 -23.95
C ALA A 182 20.09 0.44 -23.41
N TRP A 183 20.34 1.76 -23.40
CA TRP A 183 19.39 2.80 -22.96
C TRP A 183 20.02 4.20 -23.07
N ASN A 184 19.31 5.18 -23.61
CA ASN A 184 19.70 6.59 -23.63
C ASN A 184 19.10 7.35 -22.42
N PRO A 185 19.91 7.86 -21.47
CA PRO A 185 19.41 8.66 -20.35
C PRO A 185 18.78 9.99 -20.78
N ASP A 186 19.23 10.56 -21.89
CA ASP A 186 18.80 11.88 -22.36
C ASP A 186 17.33 11.84 -22.82
N TYR A 187 16.85 10.70 -23.31
CA TYR A 187 15.44 10.52 -23.69
C TYR A 187 14.48 10.84 -22.54
N PHE A 188 14.81 10.44 -21.31
CA PHE A 188 13.94 10.75 -20.18
C PHE A 188 13.98 12.23 -19.81
N MET A 189 15.17 12.83 -19.78
CA MET A 189 15.37 14.20 -19.31
C MET A 189 14.92 15.24 -20.34
N GLU A 190 15.18 14.99 -21.62
CA GLU A 190 14.91 15.93 -22.70
C GLU A 190 13.54 15.68 -23.36
N ASP A 191 13.25 14.45 -23.79
CA ASP A 191 12.04 14.17 -24.58
C ASP A 191 10.78 13.90 -23.73
N VAL A 192 10.94 13.25 -22.56
CA VAL A 192 9.78 12.92 -21.70
C VAL A 192 9.49 14.04 -20.71
N LEU A 193 10.52 14.49 -19.98
CA LEU A 193 10.38 15.49 -18.93
C LEU A 193 10.53 16.93 -19.43
N GLU A 194 11.15 17.16 -20.58
CA GLU A 194 11.53 18.49 -21.09
C GLU A 194 12.10 19.37 -19.96
N VAL A 195 13.10 18.85 -19.24
CA VAL A 195 13.64 19.49 -18.03
C VAL A 195 14.13 20.91 -18.34
N SER A 196 13.67 21.89 -17.56
CA SER A 196 14.15 23.27 -17.68
C SER A 196 15.57 23.41 -17.15
N SER A 197 16.29 24.41 -17.66
CA SER A 197 17.69 24.63 -17.26
C SER A 197 17.80 25.08 -15.80
N ASN A 198 16.77 25.76 -15.29
CA ASN A 198 16.74 26.31 -13.94
C ASN A 198 15.34 26.22 -13.32
N ILE A 199 15.29 26.13 -11.99
CA ILE A 199 14.05 26.14 -11.19
C ILE A 199 13.32 27.49 -11.24
N SER A 200 14.03 28.57 -11.57
CA SER A 200 13.48 29.93 -11.65
C SER A 200 12.76 30.22 -12.98
N GLU A 201 12.81 29.30 -13.94
CA GLU A 201 12.05 29.44 -15.18
C GLU A 201 10.54 29.26 -14.93
N PRO A 202 9.68 29.95 -15.70
CA PRO A 202 8.24 29.76 -15.58
C PRO A 202 7.85 28.31 -15.89
N ILE A 203 6.90 27.78 -15.12
CA ILE A 203 6.38 26.41 -15.28
C ILE A 203 5.86 26.24 -16.71
N ARG A 204 6.48 25.33 -17.46
CA ARG A 204 6.01 24.93 -18.80
C ARG A 204 5.04 23.78 -18.64
N LEU A 205 3.87 23.90 -19.27
CA LEU A 205 2.89 22.81 -19.33
C LEU A 205 3.22 21.95 -20.55
N ILE A 206 3.67 20.72 -20.31
CA ILE A 206 3.95 19.73 -21.36
C ILE A 206 2.62 19.04 -21.70
N PRO A 207 2.01 19.30 -22.88
CA PRO A 207 0.66 18.82 -23.18
C PRO A 207 0.56 17.29 -23.18
N SER A 208 1.62 16.62 -23.65
CA SER A 208 1.73 15.16 -23.67
C SER A 208 1.58 14.57 -22.25
N LEU A 209 2.34 15.09 -21.28
CA LEU A 209 2.23 14.65 -19.89
C LEU A 209 0.90 15.02 -19.24
N LEU A 210 0.31 16.17 -19.61
CA LEU A 210 -1.00 16.57 -19.10
C LEU A 210 -2.11 15.59 -19.54
N ILE A 211 -2.10 15.18 -20.81
CA ILE A 211 -3.06 14.18 -21.33
C ILE A 211 -2.86 12.84 -20.63
N LEU A 212 -1.61 12.41 -20.44
CA LEU A 212 -1.29 11.17 -19.74
C LEU A 212 -1.63 11.23 -18.24
N MET A 213 -1.54 12.41 -17.63
CA MET A 213 -2.01 12.66 -16.26
C MET A 213 -3.53 12.50 -16.17
N LEU A 214 -4.27 13.09 -17.10
CA LEU A 214 -5.73 12.91 -17.16
C LEU A 214 -6.12 11.45 -17.39
N LEU A 215 -5.39 10.73 -18.25
CA LEU A 215 -5.59 9.30 -18.46
C LEU A 215 -5.35 8.51 -17.16
N SER A 216 -4.26 8.80 -16.45
CA SER A 216 -3.97 8.14 -15.17
C SER A 216 -5.04 8.40 -14.13
N PHE A 217 -5.54 9.63 -14.03
CA PHE A 217 -6.63 9.98 -13.14
C PHE A 217 -7.90 9.17 -13.46
N LEU A 218 -8.26 9.04 -14.73
CA LEU A 218 -9.40 8.22 -15.15
C LEU A 218 -9.20 6.74 -14.79
N CYS A 219 -7.99 6.20 -14.97
CA CYS A 219 -7.67 4.83 -14.58
C CYS A 219 -7.84 4.55 -13.08
N PHE A 220 -7.59 5.52 -12.21
CA PHE A 220 -7.84 5.39 -10.76
C PHE A 220 -9.29 5.68 -10.38
N TRP A 221 -9.88 6.69 -11.00
CA TRP A 221 -11.23 7.12 -10.69
C TRP A 221 -12.28 6.06 -11.07
N LEU A 222 -12.12 5.38 -12.21
CA LEU A 222 -13.07 4.38 -12.71
C LEU A 222 -13.30 3.20 -11.73
N PRO A 223 -12.27 2.55 -11.16
CA PRO A 223 -12.44 1.54 -10.10
C PRO A 223 -13.04 2.09 -8.80
N LEU A 224 -12.74 3.34 -8.45
CA LEU A 224 -13.13 3.94 -7.17
C LEU A 224 -14.56 4.51 -7.16
N ARG A 225 -15.10 4.92 -8.31
CA ARG A 225 -16.38 5.65 -8.39
C ARG A 225 -17.59 4.91 -7.80
N ASN A 226 -17.58 3.57 -7.83
CA ASN A 226 -18.66 2.73 -7.31
C ASN A 226 -18.36 2.17 -5.90
N GLY A 227 -17.30 2.67 -5.25
CA GLY A 227 -16.92 2.33 -3.89
C GLY A 227 -15.99 1.13 -3.77
N LEU A 228 -15.94 0.55 -2.56
CA LEU A 228 -14.96 -0.48 -2.19
C LEU A 228 -15.06 -1.75 -3.04
N ARG A 229 -16.26 -2.15 -3.45
CA ARG A 229 -16.48 -3.41 -4.16
C ARG A 229 -15.78 -3.43 -5.52
N THR A 230 -16.00 -2.40 -6.34
CA THR A 230 -15.35 -2.29 -7.66
C THR A 230 -13.86 -2.08 -7.54
N ALA A 231 -13.41 -1.34 -6.53
CA ALA A 231 -11.98 -1.17 -6.27
C ALA A 231 -11.32 -2.52 -5.94
N SER A 232 -11.92 -3.31 -5.05
CA SER A 232 -11.39 -4.61 -4.64
C SER A 232 -11.42 -5.68 -5.74
N GLU A 233 -12.36 -5.56 -6.70
CA GLU A 233 -12.42 -6.42 -7.88
C GLU A 233 -11.27 -6.10 -8.85
N VAL A 234 -10.90 -4.83 -9.01
CA VAL A 234 -9.73 -4.45 -9.83
C VAL A 234 -8.44 -4.90 -9.17
N VAL A 235 -8.30 -4.69 -7.85
CA VAL A 235 -7.13 -5.11 -7.06
C VAL A 235 -6.86 -6.61 -7.17
N TYR A 236 -7.92 -7.42 -7.23
CA TYR A 236 -7.81 -8.86 -7.40
C TYR A 236 -6.99 -9.26 -8.64
N TYR A 237 -7.05 -8.47 -9.72
CA TYR A 237 -6.26 -8.69 -10.93
C TYR A 237 -4.94 -7.92 -10.94
N THR A 238 -4.92 -6.69 -10.41
CA THR A 238 -3.72 -5.82 -10.50
C THR A 238 -2.61 -6.22 -9.54
N VAL A 239 -2.90 -6.86 -8.40
CA VAL A 239 -1.86 -7.29 -7.45
C VAL A 239 -1.10 -8.53 -7.92
N PRO A 240 -1.74 -9.62 -8.42
CA PRO A 240 -1.01 -10.78 -8.90
C PRO A 240 -0.19 -10.53 -10.18
N LEU A 241 -0.61 -9.58 -11.02
CA LEU A 241 0.01 -9.33 -12.33
C LEU A 241 1.50 -8.93 -12.22
N PRO A 242 1.91 -7.96 -11.39
CA PRO A 242 3.32 -7.65 -11.15
C PRO A 242 4.14 -8.84 -10.66
N PHE A 243 3.59 -9.71 -9.81
CA PHE A 243 4.30 -10.91 -9.36
C PHE A 243 4.54 -11.90 -10.50
N PHE A 244 3.54 -12.08 -11.36
CA PHE A 244 3.69 -12.91 -12.55
C PHE A 244 4.74 -12.33 -13.51
N LEU A 245 4.70 -11.02 -13.77
CA LEU A 245 5.70 -10.34 -14.59
C LEU A 245 7.11 -10.43 -13.98
N LEU A 246 7.23 -10.26 -12.67
CA LEU A 246 8.49 -10.39 -11.95
C LEU A 246 9.06 -11.80 -12.08
N ALA A 247 8.22 -12.84 -11.98
CA ALA A 247 8.66 -14.22 -12.19
C ALA A 247 9.21 -14.43 -13.60
N LEU A 248 8.57 -13.87 -14.63
CA LEU A 248 9.08 -13.91 -16.01
C LEU A 248 10.40 -13.15 -16.17
N LEU A 249 10.52 -11.97 -15.56
CA LEU A 249 11.76 -11.19 -15.57
C LEU A 249 12.90 -11.91 -14.84
N ILE A 250 12.62 -12.62 -13.75
CA ILE A 250 13.60 -13.45 -13.05
C ILE A 250 14.09 -14.58 -13.96
N ILE A 251 13.17 -15.32 -14.59
CA ILE A 251 13.51 -16.39 -15.54
C ILE A 251 14.38 -15.82 -16.67
N LYS A 252 13.99 -14.68 -17.25
CA LYS A 252 14.76 -14.05 -18.32
C LYS A 252 16.13 -13.55 -17.82
N GLY A 253 16.18 -12.97 -16.61
CA GLY A 253 17.40 -12.52 -15.97
C GLY A 253 18.43 -13.63 -15.82
N PHE A 254 18.01 -14.83 -15.42
CA PHE A 254 18.89 -16.00 -15.34
C PHE A 254 19.43 -16.48 -16.69
N THR A 255 18.74 -16.19 -17.81
CA THR A 255 19.23 -16.57 -19.15
C THR A 255 20.27 -15.61 -19.73
N LEU A 256 20.48 -14.43 -19.11
CA LEU A 256 21.43 -13.44 -19.61
C LEU A 256 22.87 -13.77 -19.20
N PRO A 257 23.85 -13.49 -20.07
CA PRO A 257 25.27 -13.66 -19.73
C PRO A 257 25.64 -12.73 -18.57
N GLY A 258 26.41 -13.24 -17.60
CA GLY A 258 26.84 -12.45 -16.43
C GLY A 258 25.81 -12.36 -15.29
N ALA A 259 24.63 -12.97 -15.40
CA ALA A 259 23.62 -12.94 -14.34
C ALA A 259 24.14 -13.41 -12.97
N MET A 260 25.02 -14.41 -12.97
CA MET A 260 25.61 -14.96 -11.75
C MET A 260 26.56 -13.98 -11.05
N GLU A 261 27.20 -13.05 -11.77
CA GLU A 261 28.08 -12.04 -11.18
C GLU A 261 27.27 -11.01 -10.38
N GLY A 262 26.13 -10.57 -10.92
CA GLY A 262 25.22 -9.67 -10.20
C GLY A 262 24.67 -10.29 -8.91
N ILE A 263 24.32 -11.58 -8.94
CA ILE A 263 23.85 -12.31 -7.75
C ILE A 263 24.96 -12.44 -6.72
N LYS A 264 26.18 -12.82 -7.13
CA LYS A 264 27.34 -12.89 -6.23
C LYS A 264 27.63 -11.55 -5.57
N LEU A 265 27.51 -10.47 -6.33
CA LEU A 265 27.71 -9.11 -5.83
C LEU A 265 26.64 -8.72 -4.81
N LEU A 266 25.37 -9.05 -5.06
CA LEU A 266 24.27 -8.78 -4.14
C LEU A 266 24.39 -9.59 -2.83
N PHE A 267 24.80 -10.85 -2.94
CA PHE A 267 24.85 -11.78 -1.81
C PHE A 267 26.22 -11.88 -1.12
N SER A 268 27.23 -11.12 -1.53
CA SER A 268 28.52 -11.07 -0.84
C SER A 268 28.38 -10.27 0.47
N PRO A 269 28.46 -10.92 1.65
CA PRO A 269 28.20 -10.23 2.91
C PRO A 269 29.45 -9.47 3.38
N ASP A 270 29.29 -8.18 3.67
CA ASP A 270 30.28 -7.39 4.40
C ASP A 270 29.83 -7.18 5.84
N TRP A 271 30.20 -8.12 6.72
CA TRP A 271 29.82 -8.11 8.14
C TRP A 271 30.37 -6.91 8.92
N SER A 272 31.42 -6.25 8.41
CA SER A 272 32.01 -5.08 9.08
C SER A 272 31.05 -3.89 9.10
N LYS A 273 30.18 -3.79 8.09
CA LYS A 273 29.20 -2.70 7.97
C LYS A 273 28.09 -2.79 9.01
N LEU A 274 27.81 -3.96 9.59
CA LEU A 274 26.78 -4.12 10.63
C LEU A 274 27.07 -3.33 11.91
N PHE A 275 28.33 -2.97 12.16
CA PHE A 275 28.69 -2.15 13.32
C PHE A 275 28.42 -0.66 13.11
N LYS A 276 28.06 -0.23 11.89
CA LYS A 276 27.72 1.16 11.60
C LYS A 276 26.25 1.41 11.88
N PHE A 277 25.97 2.48 12.62
CA PHE A 277 24.61 2.91 12.93
C PHE A 277 23.75 3.16 11.68
N GLU A 278 24.35 3.75 10.65
CA GLU A 278 23.70 4.06 9.36
C GLU A 278 23.01 2.84 8.72
N VAL A 279 23.58 1.64 8.91
CA VAL A 279 23.01 0.38 8.38
C VAL A 279 21.72 0.01 9.10
N TRP A 280 21.66 0.23 10.42
CA TRP A 280 20.48 -0.02 11.23
C TRP A 280 19.41 1.05 11.00
N GLU A 281 19.79 2.31 10.92
CA GLU A 281 18.88 3.41 10.59
C GLU A 281 18.20 3.16 9.24
N ALA A 282 18.98 2.85 8.20
CA ALA A 282 18.47 2.52 6.88
C ALA A 282 17.52 1.31 6.92
N ALA A 283 17.86 0.27 7.68
CA ALA A 283 17.03 -0.93 7.81
C ALA A 283 15.69 -0.69 8.53
N PHE A 284 15.65 0.17 9.54
CA PHE A 284 14.41 0.51 10.26
C PHE A 284 13.56 1.56 9.55
N SER A 285 14.17 2.39 8.70
CA SER A 285 13.46 3.39 7.89
C SER A 285 12.75 2.81 6.66
N GLN A 286 13.20 1.64 6.20
CA GLN A 286 12.76 0.95 4.98
C GLN A 286 11.56 0.04 5.24
#